data_AF-K0DJ87-F1
#
_entry.id   AF-K0DJ87-F1
#
_cell.length_a   1.000
_cell.length_b   1.000
_cell.length_c   1.000
_cell.angle_alpha   90.00
_cell.angle_beta   90.00
_cell.angle_gamma   90.00
#
_symmetry.space_group_name_H-M   'P 1'
#
loop_
_entity.id
_entity.type
_entity.pdbx_description
1 polymer ?
#
loop_
_entity_poly.entity_id
_entity_poly.type
_entity_poly.pdbx_seq_one_letter_code
_entity_poly.pdbx_strand_id
1 'polypeptide(L)'
;MTRANPLPDDVETLKAMLLSQEEALRERDTQVLKLQETVDSQQAALASRTAEVEHLKLLIAKLRRMQFGRKSEKLDHQIEQLELRLEELEADEGAAPVEIPKTPRKALEQAPRKPLPEHPAPRDPDAPA
;
A
#
# COMPACT_ATOMS: atom_id res chain seq x y z
N MET A 1 -30.59 6.64 19.21
CA MET A 1 -30.46 7.09 20.61
C MET A 1 -29.05 6.77 21.05
N THR A 2 -28.20 7.80 21.14
CA THR A 2 -26.75 7.70 21.31
C THR A 2 -26.43 7.36 22.76
N ARG A 3 -25.68 6.28 23.00
CA ARG A 3 -25.21 5.90 24.34
C ARG A 3 -24.23 6.97 24.83
N ALA A 4 -24.66 7.81 25.77
CA ALA A 4 -23.72 8.39 26.71
C ALA A 4 -23.17 7.21 27.53
N ASN A 5 -21.92 6.84 27.31
CA ASN A 5 -21.21 6.01 28.28
C ASN A 5 -20.70 7.01 29.32
N PRO A 6 -21.40 7.22 30.46
CA PRO A 6 -20.97 8.22 31.42
C PRO A 6 -19.58 7.85 31.89
N LEU A 7 -18.68 8.84 31.90
CA LEU A 7 -17.38 8.69 32.53
C LEU A 7 -17.62 8.31 34.01
N PRO A 8 -16.76 7.47 34.60
CA PRO A 8 -16.85 7.19 36.02
C PRO A 8 -16.70 8.49 36.83
N ASP A 9 -17.62 8.76 37.76
CA ASP A 9 -17.57 9.95 38.64
C ASP A 9 -16.64 9.76 39.86
N ASP A 10 -16.06 8.56 40.01
CA ASP A 10 -15.13 8.25 41.10
C ASP A 10 -13.68 8.61 40.73
N VAL A 11 -13.03 9.37 41.61
CA VAL A 11 -11.68 9.90 41.41
C VAL A 11 -10.65 8.78 41.30
N GLU A 12 -10.79 7.70 42.08
CA GLU A 12 -9.85 6.57 42.01
C GLU A 12 -9.98 5.82 40.68
N THR A 13 -11.22 5.66 40.19
CA THR A 13 -11.49 5.05 38.88
C THR A 13 -10.91 5.89 37.73
N LEU A 14 -11.05 7.22 37.80
CA LEU A 14 -10.46 8.12 36.79
C LEU A 14 -8.92 8.08 36.80
N LYS A 15 -8.29 8.06 37.98
CA LYS A 15 -6.83 7.90 38.09
C LYS A 15 -6.34 6.58 37.49
N ALA A 16 -7.04 5.48 37.77
CA ALA A 16 -6.72 4.17 37.20
C ALA A 16 -6.83 4.15 35.67
N MET A 17 -7.88 4.78 35.11
CA MET A 17 -8.02 4.93 33.66
C MET A 17 -6.91 5.80 33.06
N LEU A 18 -6.50 6.88 33.72
CA LEU A 18 -5.42 7.74 33.25
C LEU A 18 -4.08 6.99 33.20
N LEU A 19 -3.75 6.24 34.25
CA LEU A 19 -2.55 5.41 34.29
C LEU A 19 -2.57 4.36 33.17
N SER A 20 -3.70 3.67 32.98
CA SER A 20 -3.87 2.71 31.89
C SER A 20 -3.74 3.36 30.51
N GLN A 21 -4.24 4.60 30.34
CA GLN A 21 -4.10 5.36 29.10
C GLN A 21 -2.64 5.77 28.86
N GLU A 22 -1.91 6.21 29.89
CA GLU A 22 -0.50 6.54 29.79
C GLU A 22 0.35 5.32 29.39
N GLU A 23 0.05 4.15 29.94
CA GLU A 23 0.67 2.89 29.53
C GLU A 23 0.38 2.58 28.06
N ALA A 24 -0.89 2.67 27.64
CA ALA A 24 -1.28 2.46 26.24
C ALA A 24 -0.69 3.50 25.27
N LEU A 25 -0.43 4.73 25.73
CA LEU A 25 0.27 5.75 24.95
C LEU A 25 1.75 5.38 24.80
N ARG A 26 2.43 4.98 25.87
CA ARG A 26 3.82 4.51 25.81
C ARG A 26 4.00 3.32 24.87
N GLU A 27 3.08 2.35 24.91
CA GLU A 27 3.08 1.21 23.99
C GLU A 27 2.88 1.65 22.53
N ARG A 28 2.03 2.63 22.28
CA ARG A 28 1.84 3.18 20.95
C ARG A 28 3.09 3.92 20.47
N ASP A 29 3.71 4.71 21.34
CA ASP A 29 4.92 5.46 21.01
C ASP A 29 6.08 4.51 20.67
N THR A 30 6.23 3.41 21.41
CA THR A 30 7.24 2.38 21.07
C THR A 30 6.95 1.72 19.73
N GLN A 31 5.68 1.44 19.42
CA GLN A 31 5.27 0.89 18.13
C GLN A 31 5.52 1.88 16.98
N VAL A 32 5.25 3.18 17.19
CA VAL A 32 5.52 4.23 16.20
C VAL A 32 7.01 4.34 15.92
N LEU A 33 7.85 4.32 16.95
CA LEU A 33 9.32 4.35 16.79
C LEU A 33 9.83 3.15 15.97
N LYS A 34 9.32 1.94 16.24
CA LYS A 34 9.68 0.74 15.48
C LYS A 34 9.26 0.82 14.01
N LEU A 35 8.07 1.35 13.75
CA LEU A 35 7.60 1.56 12.37
C LEU A 35 8.44 2.63 11.66
N GLN A 36 8.80 3.71 12.35
CA GLN A 36 9.65 4.75 11.79
C GLN A 36 11.02 4.19 11.40
N GLU A 37 11.66 3.41 12.28
CA GLU A 37 12.93 2.74 11.97
C GLU A 37 12.84 1.82 10.76
N THR A 38 11.72 1.08 10.62
CA THR A 38 11.47 0.21 9.47
C THR A 38 11.34 1.02 8.17
N VAL A 39 10.59 2.12 8.22
CA VAL A 39 10.41 3.01 7.06
C VAL A 39 11.73 3.66 6.67
N ASP A 40 12.51 4.15 7.62
CA ASP A 40 13.81 4.78 7.36
C ASP A 40 14.79 3.79 6.71
N SER A 41 14.81 2.54 7.21
CA SER A 41 15.60 1.44 6.64
C SER A 41 15.18 1.12 5.20
N GLN A 42 13.87 1.03 4.94
CA GLN A 42 13.34 0.80 3.59
C GLN A 42 13.67 1.96 2.65
N GLN A 43 13.54 3.20 3.10
CA GLN A 43 13.88 4.39 2.32
C GLN A 43 15.37 4.43 1.97
N ALA A 44 16.25 4.09 2.91
CA ALA A 44 17.69 3.99 2.66
C ALA A 44 18.02 2.90 1.63
N ALA A 45 17.38 1.74 1.72
CA ALA A 45 17.55 0.64 0.76
C ALA A 45 17.07 1.04 -0.65
N LEU A 46 15.92 1.71 -0.75
CA LEU A 46 15.41 2.24 -2.01
C LEU A 46 16.36 3.29 -2.61
N ALA A 47 16.82 4.26 -1.81
CA ALA A 47 17.77 5.27 -2.27
C ALA A 47 19.08 4.66 -2.78
N SER A 48 19.60 3.62 -2.09
CA SER A 48 20.78 2.88 -2.54
C SER A 48 20.54 2.18 -3.87
N ARG A 49 19.40 1.51 -4.04
CA ARG A 49 19.06 0.82 -5.30
C ARG A 49 18.90 1.80 -6.45
N THR A 50 18.20 2.92 -6.23
CA THR A 50 18.06 3.98 -7.24
C THR A 50 19.42 4.53 -7.66
N ALA A 51 20.33 4.78 -6.72
CA ALA A 51 21.68 5.24 -7.04
C ALA A 51 22.49 4.21 -7.84
N GLU A 52 22.33 2.91 -7.54
CA GLU A 52 22.97 1.83 -8.29
C GLU A 52 22.43 1.73 -9.72
N VAL A 53 21.11 1.83 -9.90
CA VAL A 53 20.45 1.89 -11.22
C VAL A 53 20.98 3.04 -12.05
N GLU A 54 21.05 4.25 -11.48
CA GLU A 54 21.61 5.43 -12.16
C GLU A 54 23.09 5.23 -12.52
N HIS A 55 23.87 4.67 -11.60
CA HIS A 55 25.28 4.38 -11.84
C HIS A 55 25.48 3.40 -13.00
N LEU A 56 24.72 2.30 -13.04
CA LEU A 56 24.78 1.31 -14.12
C LEU A 56 24.39 1.93 -15.46
N LYS A 57 23.31 2.72 -15.52
CA LYS A 57 22.89 3.45 -16.73
C LYS A 57 23.97 4.37 -17.26
N LEU A 58 24.62 5.14 -16.38
CA LEU A 58 25.73 6.02 -16.76
C LEU A 58 26.95 5.23 -17.26
N LEU A 59 27.28 4.12 -16.60
CA LEU A 59 28.40 3.26 -17.00
C LEU A 59 28.15 2.64 -18.38
N ILE A 60 26.97 2.08 -18.61
CA ILE A 60 26.56 1.54 -19.92
C ILE A 60 26.67 2.62 -21.00
N ALA A 61 26.12 3.81 -20.76
CA ALA A 61 26.19 4.92 -21.71
C ALA A 61 27.65 5.33 -22.02
N LYS A 62 28.53 5.31 -21.01
CA LYS A 62 29.96 5.58 -21.18
C LYS A 62 30.64 4.51 -22.03
N LEU A 63 30.41 3.23 -21.74
CA LEU A 63 31.00 2.12 -22.49
C LEU A 63 30.54 2.13 -23.96
N ARG A 64 29.24 2.38 -24.21
CA ARG A 64 28.68 2.53 -25.56
C ARG A 64 29.36 3.63 -26.37
N ARG A 65 29.71 4.77 -25.74
CA ARG A 65 30.46 5.87 -26.41
C ARG A 65 31.91 5.51 -26.73
N MET A 66 32.47 4.51 -26.05
CA MET A 66 33.86 4.06 -26.22
C MET A 66 34.02 2.91 -27.23
N GLN A 67 32.93 2.44 -27.84
CA GLN A 67 32.92 1.33 -28.78
C GLN A 67 33.61 1.69 -30.11
N PHE A 68 34.86 1.25 -30.31
CA PHE A 68 35.52 1.23 -31.63
C PHE A 68 36.57 0.10 -31.73
N GLY A 69 36.61 -0.59 -32.87
CA GLY A 69 37.62 -1.61 -33.21
C GLY A 69 37.48 -2.94 -32.45
N ARG A 70 38.51 -3.80 -32.49
CA ARG A 70 38.49 -5.15 -31.87
C ARG A 70 38.25 -5.17 -30.35
N LYS A 71 38.42 -4.03 -29.67
CA LYS A 71 38.07 -3.88 -28.25
C LYS A 71 36.56 -3.69 -28.03
N SER A 72 35.81 -3.33 -29.07
CA SER A 72 34.35 -3.17 -29.03
C SER A 72 33.64 -4.47 -28.69
N GLU A 73 34.01 -5.59 -29.32
CA GLU A 73 33.35 -6.89 -29.03
C GLU A 73 33.41 -7.26 -27.54
N LYS A 74 34.52 -6.94 -26.86
CA LYS A 74 34.64 -7.14 -25.40
C LYS A 74 33.79 -6.16 -24.60
N LEU A 75 33.70 -4.91 -25.05
CA LEU A 75 32.84 -3.90 -24.43
C LEU A 75 31.36 -4.25 -24.62
N ASP A 76 31.00 -4.84 -25.76
CA ASP A 76 29.63 -5.27 -26.07
C ASP A 76 29.17 -6.35 -25.08
N HIS A 77 29.99 -7.39 -24.88
CA HIS A 77 29.72 -8.39 -23.83
C HIS A 77 29.65 -7.80 -22.42
N GLN A 78 30.48 -6.81 -22.10
CA GLN A 78 30.42 -6.14 -20.81
C GLN A 78 29.12 -5.32 -20.66
N ILE A 79 28.67 -4.66 -21.72
CA ILE A 79 27.41 -3.91 -21.76
C ILE A 79 26.23 -4.86 -21.57
N GLU A 80 26.19 -5.99 -22.28
CA GLU A 80 25.14 -7.02 -22.13
C GLU A 80 25.03 -7.50 -20.68
N GLN A 81 26.16 -7.77 -20.01
CA GLN A 81 26.16 -8.18 -18.60
C GLN A 81 25.64 -7.09 -17.65
N LEU A 82 25.99 -5.83 -17.90
CA LEU A 82 25.52 -4.71 -17.09
C LEU A 82 24.03 -4.42 -17.33
N GLU A 83 23.54 -4.61 -18.55
CA GLU A 83 22.13 -4.49 -18.91
C GLU A 83 21.28 -5.57 -18.26
N LEU A 84 21.75 -6.82 -18.24
CA LEU A 84 21.08 -7.90 -17.52
C LEU A 84 20.96 -7.60 -16.02
N ARG A 85 22.06 -7.15 -15.40
CA ARG A 85 22.04 -6.75 -13.97
C ARG A 85 21.11 -5.57 -13.72
N LEU A 86 21.05 -4.61 -14.64
CA LEU A 86 20.13 -3.48 -14.54
C LEU A 86 18.67 -3.95 -14.62
N GLU A 87 18.35 -4.86 -15.54
CA GLU A 87 17.02 -5.45 -15.67
C GLU A 87 16.60 -6.22 -14.41
N GLU A 88 17.50 -7.01 -13.82
CA GLU A 88 17.25 -7.70 -12.55
C GLU A 88 16.91 -6.72 -11.42
N LEU A 89 17.67 -5.63 -11.29
CA LEU A 89 17.44 -4.60 -10.26
C LEU A 89 16.13 -3.84 -10.48
N GLU A 90 15.76 -3.53 -11.72
CA GLU A 90 14.51 -2.84 -12.07
C GLU A 90 13.28 -3.75 -11.94
N ALA A 91 13.42 -5.05 -12.20
CA ALA A 91 12.35 -6.04 -12.01
C ALA A 91 12.01 -6.22 -10.52
N ASP A 92 13.02 -6.22 -9.65
CA ASP A 92 12.84 -6.25 -8.18
C ASP A 92 12.05 -5.04 -7.67
N GLU A 93 12.22 -3.85 -8.25
CA GLU A 93 11.47 -2.64 -7.87
C GLU A 93 9.98 -2.74 -8.21
N GLY A 94 9.63 -3.39 -9.32
CA GLY A 94 8.24 -3.61 -9.75
C GLY A 94 7.51 -4.73 -9.00
N ALA A 95 8.26 -5.65 -8.37
CA ALA A 95 7.73 -6.83 -7.71
C ALA A 95 7.44 -6.64 -6.20
N ALA A 96 7.84 -5.50 -5.61
CA ALA A 96 7.58 -5.23 -4.20
C ALA A 96 6.05 -5.26 -3.92
N PRO A 97 5.53 -6.30 -3.21
CA PRO A 97 4.13 -6.34 -2.90
C PRO A 97 3.86 -5.20 -1.94
N VAL A 98 3.06 -4.22 -2.38
CA VAL A 98 2.39 -3.33 -1.44
C VAL A 98 1.42 -4.22 -0.69
N GLU A 99 1.86 -4.83 0.41
CA GLU A 99 0.99 -5.49 1.36
C GLU A 99 0.15 -4.41 2.05
N ILE A 100 -0.88 -3.96 1.34
CA ILE A 100 -1.96 -3.21 1.96
C ILE A 100 -2.59 -4.19 2.96
N PRO A 101 -2.50 -3.95 4.27
CA PRO A 101 -3.13 -4.84 5.24
C PRO A 101 -4.61 -4.91 4.89
N LYS A 102 -5.07 -6.09 4.47
CA LYS A 102 -6.47 -6.36 4.20
C LYS A 102 -7.21 -6.30 5.53
N THR A 103 -7.60 -5.10 5.95
CA THR A 103 -8.59 -4.96 7.03
C THR A 103 -9.84 -5.69 6.55
N PRO A 104 -10.36 -6.69 7.28
CA PRO A 104 -11.58 -7.38 6.87
C PRO A 104 -12.73 -6.38 6.92
N ARG A 105 -13.09 -5.85 5.74
CA ARG A 105 -14.30 -5.04 5.59
C ARG A 105 -15.46 -6.00 5.80
N LYS A 106 -16.07 -5.94 6.98
CA LYS A 106 -17.28 -6.70 7.32
C LYS A 106 -18.30 -6.43 6.21
N ALA A 107 -18.57 -7.44 5.39
CA ALA A 107 -19.55 -7.33 4.32
C ALA A 107 -20.89 -7.00 4.97
N LEU A 108 -21.43 -5.82 4.67
CA LEU A 108 -22.82 -5.51 5.00
C LEU A 108 -23.67 -6.45 4.14
N GLU A 109 -24.27 -7.46 4.78
CA GLU A 109 -25.24 -8.36 4.16
C GLU A 109 -26.29 -7.53 3.44
N GLN A 110 -26.31 -7.61 2.11
CA GLN A 110 -27.33 -6.97 1.30
C GLN A 110 -28.64 -7.72 1.53
N ALA A 111 -29.63 -7.02 2.08
CA ALA A 111 -30.98 -7.55 2.25
C ALA A 111 -31.54 -8.06 0.90
N PRO A 112 -32.22 -9.21 0.87
CA PRO A 112 -32.69 -9.80 -0.38
C PRO A 112 -33.73 -8.89 -1.04
N ARG A 113 -33.47 -8.51 -2.30
CA ARG A 113 -34.37 -7.69 -3.11
C ARG A 113 -35.61 -8.50 -3.46
N LYS A 114 -36.78 -8.04 -3.01
CA LYS A 114 -38.08 -8.56 -3.48
C LYS A 114 -38.22 -8.26 -4.98
N PRO A 115 -38.55 -9.24 -5.83
CA PRO A 115 -38.82 -8.98 -7.24
C PRO A 115 -40.14 -8.20 -7.39
N LEU A 116 -40.16 -7.27 -8.34
CA LEU A 116 -41.34 -6.47 -8.70
C LEU A 116 -42.44 -7.39 -9.29
N PRO A 117 -43.73 -7.14 -8.99
CA PRO A 117 -44.81 -7.89 -9.62
C PRO A 117 -44.92 -7.57 -11.13
N GLU A 118 -45.04 -8.62 -11.94
CA GLU A 118 -45.26 -8.53 -13.38
C GLU A 118 -46.74 -8.19 -13.66
N HIS A 119 -47.00 -7.03 -14.26
CA HIS A 119 -48.30 -6.69 -14.84
C HIS A 119 -48.48 -7.40 -16.19
N PRO A 120 -49.72 -7.74 -16.60
CA PRO A 120 -50.44 -6.81 -17.47
C PRO A 120 -51.95 -6.64 -17.16
N ALA A 121 -52.49 -5.52 -17.65
CA ALA A 121 -53.86 -5.03 -17.53
C ALA A 121 -54.92 -5.91 -18.24
N PRO A 122 -56.22 -5.61 -18.06
CA PRO A 122 -56.90 -4.97 -19.20
C PRO A 122 -57.72 -3.72 -18.82
N ARG A 123 -57.58 -2.72 -19.69
CA ARG A 123 -58.45 -1.56 -19.83
C ARG A 123 -59.76 -2.01 -20.49
N ASP A 124 -60.89 -1.44 -20.06
CA ASP A 124 -62.03 -0.97 -20.87
C ASP A 124 -63.25 -0.70 -19.95
N PRO A 125 -64.31 0.00 -20.40
CA PRO A 125 -64.43 1.45 -20.29
C PRO A 125 -65.76 1.83 -19.61
N ASP A 126 -66.13 3.10 -19.67
CA ASP A 126 -67.46 3.67 -19.42
C ASP A 126 -67.84 4.01 -17.95
N ALA A 127 -67.80 5.33 -17.70
CA ALA A 127 -68.70 6.02 -16.76
C ALA A 127 -70.13 6.08 -17.35
N PRO A 128 -71.17 6.72 -16.75
CA PRO A 128 -71.27 7.44 -15.47
C PRO A 128 -72.60 7.18 -14.68
N ALA A 129 -72.71 7.76 -13.46
CA ALA A 129 -73.84 8.56 -12.95
C ALA A 129 -73.58 8.98 -11.50
#